data_AF-A0A088C8F2-F1
#
_entry.id   AF-A0A088C8F2-F1
#
_cell.length_a   1.000
_cell.length_b   1.000
_cell.length_c   1.000
_cell.angle_alpha   90.00
_cell.angle_beta   90.00
_cell.angle_gamma   90.00
#
_symmetry.space_group_name_H-M   'P 1'
#
loop_
_entity.id
_entity.type
_entity.pdbx_description
1 polymer ?
#
loop_
_entity_poly.entity_id
_entity_poly.type
_entity_poly.pdbx_seq_one_letter_code
_entity_poly.pdbx_strand_id
1 'polypeptide(L)'
;FHPYFSYKDLLGFAVMLLALTSLALFSPNLLGDPDNFTPANPLVTPPHIKPEWYFLFAYAILRSIPNKLGGVLALLFSILVLMVVPILHTSKQRGITFRPITQFLFWTLVADVIILTWIGGMPVEHPFIIIGQVASLLYFSIFLVLAPVAGWLENKALNW
;
A
#
# COMPACT_ATOMS: atom_id res chain seq x y z
N PHE A 1 30.01 -3.73 10.54
CA PHE A 1 28.95 -2.76 10.86
C PHE A 1 29.56 -1.36 10.90
N HIS A 2 30.39 -1.05 11.90
CA HIS A 2 31.30 0.11 11.83
C HIS A 2 32.50 -0.19 10.91
N PRO A 3 33.01 0.78 10.12
CA PRO A 3 32.52 2.15 9.95
C PRO A 3 31.40 2.29 8.90
N TYR A 4 31.29 1.34 7.96
CA TYR A 4 30.47 1.48 6.75
C TYR A 4 28.99 1.76 7.00
N PHE A 5 28.33 0.93 7.82
CA PHE A 5 26.91 1.11 8.11
C PHE A 5 26.66 2.27 9.07
N SER A 6 27.58 2.55 10.00
CA SER A 6 27.47 3.75 10.86
C SER A 6 27.41 5.05 10.06
N TYR A 7 28.30 5.23 9.07
CA TYR A 7 28.26 6.42 8.22
C TYR A 7 27.06 6.44 7.27
N LYS A 8 26.68 5.28 6.73
CA LYS A 8 25.48 5.16 5.88
C LYS A 8 24.20 5.51 6.65
N ASP A 9 24.06 5.03 7.87
CA ASP A 9 22.90 5.25 8.72
C ASP A 9 22.84 6.70 9.19
N LEU A 10 23.99 7.31 9.52
CA LEU A 10 24.08 8.73 9.85
C LEU A 10 23.62 9.61 8.68
N LEU A 11 24.06 9.29 7.45
CA LEU A 11 23.62 9.97 6.24
C LEU A 11 22.11 9.79 6.02
N GLY A 12 21.60 8.57 6.14
CA GLY A 12 20.16 8.27 6.01
C GLY A 12 19.30 9.04 7.02
N PHE A 13 19.76 9.10 8.28
CA PHE A 13 19.10 9.86 9.34
C PHE A 13 19.11 11.37 9.05
N ALA A 14 20.24 11.92 8.58
CA ALA A 14 20.33 13.33 8.21
C ALA A 14 19.34 13.69 7.09
N VAL A 15 19.22 12.85 6.06
CA VAL A 15 18.25 13.05 4.96
C VAL A 15 16.81 12.99 5.47
N MET A 16 16.47 11.99 6.29
CA MET A 16 15.14 11.84 6.88
C MET A 16 14.79 13.05 7.77
N LEU A 17 15.72 13.50 8.62
CA LEU A 17 15.49 14.63 9.52
C LEU A 17 15.30 15.94 8.74
N LEU A 18 16.04 16.14 7.66
CA LEU A 18 15.86 17.29 6.77
C LEU A 18 14.46 17.27 6.12
N ALA A 19 14.01 16.12 5.62
CA ALA A 19 12.66 15.98 5.07
C ALA A 19 11.56 16.24 6.12
N LEU A 20 11.72 15.71 7.34
CA LEU A 20 10.76 15.92 8.42
C LEU A 20 10.71 17.39 8.87
N THR A 21 11.87 18.00 9.13
CA THR A 21 11.95 19.40 9.58
C THR A 21 11.47 20.38 8.52
N SER A 22 11.77 20.13 7.24
CA SER A 22 11.24 20.96 6.16
C SER A 22 9.71 20.88 6.07
N LEU A 23 9.12 19.68 6.15
CA LEU A 23 7.66 19.52 6.19
C LEU A 23 7.05 20.23 7.41
N ALA A 24 7.61 20.02 8.60
CA ALA A 24 7.07 20.55 9.84
C ALA A 24 7.18 22.08 9.95
N LEU A 25 8.27 22.68 9.47
CA LEU A 25 8.50 24.12 9.59
C LEU A 25 7.89 24.93 8.45
N PHE A 26 7.94 24.42 7.20
CA PHE A 26 7.43 25.17 6.04
C PHE A 26 5.99 24.84 5.69
N SER A 27 5.50 23.64 5.99
CA SER A 27 4.17 23.19 5.56
C SER A 27 3.52 22.19 6.55
N PRO A 28 3.34 22.57 7.84
CA PRO A 28 2.95 21.66 8.92
C PRO A 28 1.62 20.93 8.68
N ASN A 29 0.68 21.59 7.99
CA ASN A 29 -0.67 21.05 7.75
C ASN A 29 -0.84 20.42 6.36
N LEU A 30 0.23 20.25 5.57
CA LEU A 30 0.14 19.75 4.20
C LEU A 30 -0.49 18.35 4.09
N LEU A 31 -0.25 17.50 5.09
CA LEU A 31 -0.76 16.12 5.14
C LEU A 31 -1.98 15.95 6.05
N GLY A 32 -2.48 17.04 6.65
CA GLY A 32 -3.61 17.05 7.57
C GLY A 32 -4.93 17.33 6.87
N ASP A 33 -6.04 17.00 7.52
CA ASP A 33 -7.38 17.33 7.05
C ASP A 33 -7.88 18.63 7.73
N PRO A 34 -8.35 19.64 6.97
CA PRO A 34 -8.87 20.88 7.53
C PRO A 34 -10.08 20.67 8.47
N ASP A 35 -10.85 19.61 8.29
CA ASP A 35 -12.03 19.33 9.12
C ASP A 35 -11.65 19.10 10.60
N ASN A 36 -10.42 18.65 10.86
CA ASN A 36 -9.89 18.43 12.22
C ASN A 36 -9.59 19.72 13.00
N PHE A 37 -9.69 20.91 12.37
CA PHE A 37 -9.63 22.19 13.08
C PHE A 37 -10.99 22.63 13.65
N THR A 38 -12.06 21.91 13.32
CA THR A 38 -13.39 22.12 13.91
C THR A 38 -13.62 21.16 15.09
N PRO A 39 -14.15 21.63 16.23
CA PRO A 39 -14.48 20.73 17.34
C PRO A 39 -15.50 19.66 16.92
N ALA A 40 -15.29 18.42 17.38
CA ALA A 40 -16.15 17.30 17.03
C ALA A 40 -17.62 17.54 17.42
N ASN A 41 -18.54 17.31 16.48
CA ASN A 41 -19.97 17.41 16.69
C ASN A 41 -20.65 16.06 16.34
N PRO A 42 -21.16 15.31 17.34
CA PRO A 42 -21.80 14.01 17.11
C PRO A 42 -23.04 14.05 16.19
N LEU A 43 -23.64 15.23 16.00
CA LEU A 43 -24.85 15.42 15.17
C LEU A 43 -24.54 15.81 13.73
N VAL A 44 -23.27 16.10 13.40
CA VAL A 44 -22.87 16.58 12.07
C VAL A 44 -21.70 15.73 11.55
N THR A 45 -21.95 15.02 10.46
CA THR A 45 -20.90 14.31 9.71
C THR A 45 -20.36 15.20 8.60
N PRO A 46 -19.02 15.39 8.49
CA PRO A 46 -18.44 16.08 7.35
C PRO A 46 -18.79 15.38 6.02
N PRO A 47 -18.95 16.14 4.92
CA PRO A 47 -19.41 15.60 3.63
C PRO A 47 -18.45 14.59 2.99
N HIS A 48 -17.13 14.72 3.22
CA HIS A 48 -16.11 13.84 2.63
C HIS A 48 -15.20 13.23 3.71
N ILE A 49 -15.80 12.50 4.65
CA ILE A 49 -15.05 11.82 5.70
C ILE A 49 -14.11 10.74 5.13
N LYS A 50 -12.83 10.84 5.48
CA LYS A 50 -11.77 9.92 5.07
C LYS A 50 -10.73 9.82 6.20
N PRO A 51 -9.99 8.71 6.31
CA PRO A 51 -8.89 8.61 7.27
C PRO A 51 -7.66 9.37 6.76
N GLU A 52 -6.61 9.39 7.57
CA GLU A 52 -5.31 9.93 7.20
C GLU A 52 -4.72 9.18 5.99
N TRP A 53 -3.82 9.86 5.27
CA TRP A 53 -3.31 9.43 3.97
C TRP A 53 -2.73 8.01 3.96
N TYR A 54 -2.07 7.60 5.03
CA TYR A 54 -1.43 6.28 5.15
C TYR A 54 -2.43 5.12 5.34
N PHE A 55 -3.70 5.41 5.63
CA PHE A 55 -4.78 4.42 5.69
C PHE A 55 -5.65 4.38 4.43
N LEU A 56 -5.47 5.32 3.49
CA LEU A 56 -6.35 5.44 2.33
C LEU A 56 -6.38 4.19 1.45
N PHE A 57 -5.26 3.46 1.31
CA PHE A 57 -5.24 2.22 0.52
C PHE A 57 -6.18 1.14 1.09
N ALA A 58 -6.16 0.95 2.42
CA ALA A 58 -7.01 -0.03 3.09
C ALA A 58 -8.47 0.44 3.11
N TYR A 59 -8.69 1.75 3.25
CA TYR A 59 -10.01 2.37 3.13
C TYR A 59 -10.61 2.22 1.73
N ALA A 60 -9.80 2.31 0.67
CA ALA A 60 -10.25 2.00 -0.69
C ALA A 60 -10.71 0.54 -0.82
N ILE A 61 -9.92 -0.41 -0.30
CA ILE A 61 -10.28 -1.84 -0.30
C ILE A 61 -11.59 -2.10 0.45
N LEU A 62 -11.78 -1.46 1.62
CA LEU A 62 -13.02 -1.54 2.40
C LEU A 62 -14.25 -1.12 1.57
N ARG A 63 -14.14 0.01 0.85
CA ARG A 63 -15.24 0.58 0.05
C ARG A 63 -15.52 -0.17 -1.25
N SER A 64 -14.56 -0.92 -1.77
CA SER A 64 -14.71 -1.69 -3.01
C SER A 64 -15.72 -2.82 -2.90
N ILE A 65 -15.96 -3.36 -1.68
CA ILE A 65 -16.86 -4.48 -1.44
C ILE A 65 -18.22 -3.95 -0.96
N PRO A 66 -19.32 -4.14 -1.71
CA PRO A 66 -20.66 -3.68 -1.34
C PRO A 66 -21.32 -4.59 -0.28
N ASN A 67 -20.56 -4.99 0.74
CA ASN A 67 -21.03 -5.77 1.87
C ASN A 67 -20.28 -5.34 3.14
N LYS A 68 -21.01 -5.03 4.22
CA LYS A 68 -20.43 -4.52 5.46
C LYS A 68 -19.40 -5.48 6.07
N LEU A 69 -19.75 -6.76 6.21
CA LEU A 69 -18.84 -7.76 6.79
C LEU A 69 -17.68 -8.08 5.84
N GLY A 70 -17.97 -8.25 4.55
CA GLY A 70 -16.97 -8.52 3.52
C GLY A 70 -15.91 -7.44 3.41
N GLY A 71 -16.32 -6.16 3.42
CA GLY A 71 -15.40 -5.03 3.41
C GLY A 71 -14.50 -4.99 4.64
N VAL A 72 -15.05 -5.21 5.84
CA VAL A 72 -14.26 -5.24 7.09
C VAL A 72 -13.24 -6.39 7.06
N LEU A 73 -13.66 -7.57 6.60
CA LEU A 73 -12.75 -8.70 6.43
C LEU A 73 -11.66 -8.39 5.40
N ALA A 74 -11.99 -7.74 4.28
CA ALA A 74 -10.99 -7.38 3.26
C ALA A 74 -9.99 -6.34 3.76
N LEU A 75 -10.42 -5.36 4.55
CA LEU A 75 -9.52 -4.42 5.21
C LEU A 75 -8.58 -5.14 6.19
N LEU A 76 -9.09 -6.08 6.98
CA LEU A 76 -8.25 -6.88 7.87
C LEU A 76 -7.23 -7.70 7.07
N PHE A 77 -7.70 -8.37 6.00
CA PHE A 77 -6.85 -9.19 5.15
C PHE A 77 -5.85 -8.38 4.32
N SER A 78 -6.10 -7.11 4.01
CA SER A 78 -5.12 -6.28 3.30
C SER A 78 -3.85 -6.06 4.10
N ILE A 79 -3.89 -6.24 5.43
CA ILE A 79 -2.71 -6.22 6.29
C ILE A 79 -2.23 -7.65 6.58
N LEU A 80 -3.15 -8.57 6.94
CA LEU A 80 -2.79 -9.94 7.30
C LEU A 80 -2.21 -10.76 6.14
N VAL A 81 -2.46 -10.37 4.88
CA VAL A 81 -1.85 -11.02 3.70
C VAL A 81 -0.32 -11.05 3.78
N LEU A 82 0.30 -10.06 4.44
CA LEU A 82 1.75 -10.01 4.64
C LEU A 82 2.29 -11.21 5.44
N MET A 83 1.49 -11.77 6.35
CA MET A 83 1.86 -12.95 7.13
C MET A 83 1.93 -14.23 6.29
N VAL A 84 1.24 -14.25 5.15
CA VAL A 84 1.16 -15.40 4.25
C VAL A 84 2.28 -15.35 3.20
N VAL A 85 2.90 -14.18 2.97
CA VAL A 85 4.01 -13.99 2.00
C VAL A 85 5.15 -15.01 2.16
N PRO A 86 5.66 -15.31 3.37
CA PRO A 86 6.72 -16.31 3.52
C PRO A 86 6.31 -17.71 3.07
N ILE A 87 5.04 -18.07 3.26
CA ILE A 87 4.48 -19.39 2.90
C ILE A 87 4.26 -19.49 1.40
N LEU A 88 3.96 -18.35 0.74
CA LEU A 88 3.71 -18.24 -0.69
C LEU A 88 4.98 -18.16 -1.54
N HIS A 89 6.17 -18.23 -0.93
CA HIS A 89 7.43 -18.17 -1.65
C HIS A 89 7.73 -19.50 -2.38
N THR A 90 7.55 -19.52 -3.70
CA THR A 90 7.75 -20.70 -4.57
C THR A 90 9.11 -20.74 -5.28
N SER A 91 9.82 -19.61 -5.35
CA SER A 91 11.08 -19.48 -6.07
C SER A 91 12.25 -20.18 -5.35
N LYS A 92 13.21 -20.70 -6.12
CA LYS A 92 14.49 -21.21 -5.57
C LYS A 92 15.47 -20.07 -5.22
N GLN A 93 15.31 -18.90 -5.82
CA GLN A 93 16.04 -17.69 -5.47
C GLN A 93 15.30 -16.88 -4.40
N ARG A 94 16.03 -16.49 -3.34
CA ARG A 94 15.48 -15.71 -2.22
C ARG A 94 15.10 -14.28 -2.63
N GLY A 95 15.96 -13.59 -3.37
CA GLY A 95 15.75 -12.20 -3.81
C GLY A 95 15.05 -12.09 -5.16
N ILE A 96 14.63 -10.87 -5.52
CA ILE A 96 14.03 -10.59 -6.83
C ILE A 96 15.04 -10.07 -7.87
N THR A 97 16.30 -9.86 -7.51
CA THR A 97 17.33 -9.24 -8.37
C THR A 97 17.50 -9.91 -9.73
N PHE A 98 17.33 -11.24 -9.82
CA PHE A 98 17.46 -12.00 -11.07
C PHE A 98 16.13 -12.62 -11.52
N ARG A 99 15.01 -12.04 -11.10
CA ARG A 99 13.64 -12.54 -11.33
C ARG A 99 12.80 -11.45 -12.03
N PRO A 100 12.95 -11.27 -13.36
CA PRO A 100 12.39 -10.13 -14.07
C PRO A 100 10.85 -10.09 -14.05
N ILE A 101 10.17 -11.25 -14.10
CA ILE A 101 8.70 -11.32 -14.04
C ILE A 101 8.26 -10.88 -12.64
N THR A 102 8.93 -11.36 -11.61
CA THR A 102 8.63 -10.97 -10.23
C THR A 102 8.95 -9.51 -9.95
N GLN A 103 10.00 -8.93 -10.53
CA GLN A 103 10.28 -7.49 -10.44
C GLN A 103 9.16 -6.66 -11.06
N PHE A 104 8.67 -7.06 -12.24
CA PHE A 104 7.55 -6.39 -12.89
C PHE A 104 6.28 -6.43 -12.00
N LEU A 105 5.97 -7.60 -11.42
CA LEU A 105 4.85 -7.73 -10.49
C LEU A 105 5.03 -6.90 -9.21
N PHE A 106 6.26 -6.80 -8.68
CA PHE A 106 6.56 -5.96 -7.52
C PHE A 106 6.29 -4.48 -7.81
N TRP A 107 6.75 -3.97 -8.95
CA TRP A 107 6.47 -2.58 -9.34
C TRP A 107 5.00 -2.34 -9.68
N THR A 108 4.32 -3.35 -10.23
CA THR A 108 2.86 -3.31 -10.42
C THR A 108 2.14 -3.20 -9.09
N LEU A 109 2.55 -3.95 -8.05
CA LEU A 109 2.00 -3.84 -6.70
C LEU A 109 2.22 -2.46 -6.09
N VAL A 110 3.41 -1.89 -6.25
CA VAL A 110 3.71 -0.52 -5.77
C VAL A 110 2.79 0.49 -6.45
N ALA A 111 2.63 0.40 -7.78
CA ALA A 111 1.72 1.27 -8.52
C ALA A 111 0.25 1.08 -8.08
N ASP A 112 -0.17 -0.16 -7.84
CA ASP A 112 -1.52 -0.49 -7.37
C ASP A 112 -1.81 0.09 -5.98
N VAL A 113 -0.87 0.03 -5.04
CA VAL A 113 -1.02 0.67 -3.72
C VAL A 113 -1.12 2.21 -3.84
N ILE A 114 -0.38 2.82 -4.78
CA ILE A 114 -0.50 4.26 -5.06
C ILE A 114 -1.89 4.58 -5.61
N ILE A 115 -2.42 3.76 -6.54
CA ILE A 115 -3.77 3.91 -7.09
C ILE A 115 -4.82 3.75 -5.99
N LEU A 116 -4.72 2.74 -5.13
CA LEU A 116 -5.63 2.54 -4.00
C LEU A 116 -5.58 3.71 -3.02
N THR A 117 -4.40 4.26 -2.75
CA THR A 117 -4.24 5.46 -1.90
C THR A 117 -4.95 6.66 -2.52
N TRP A 118 -4.77 6.87 -3.83
CA TRP A 118 -5.47 7.93 -4.57
C TRP A 118 -6.99 7.74 -4.54
N ILE A 119 -7.49 6.55 -4.89
CA ILE A 119 -8.92 6.22 -4.89
C ILE A 119 -9.52 6.34 -3.49
N GLY A 120 -8.78 5.99 -2.44
CA GLY A 120 -9.19 6.17 -1.04
C GLY A 120 -9.55 7.62 -0.71
N GLY A 121 -8.91 8.59 -1.35
CA GLY A 121 -9.21 10.02 -1.19
C GLY A 121 -10.30 10.59 -2.11
N MET A 122 -10.79 9.79 -3.06
CA MET A 122 -11.83 10.20 -4.03
C MET A 122 -13.25 9.87 -3.53
N PRO A 123 -14.29 10.57 -4.01
CA PRO A 123 -15.69 10.28 -3.70
C PRO A 123 -16.13 8.93 -4.27
N VAL A 124 -17.18 8.35 -3.69
CA VAL A 124 -17.74 7.05 -4.10
C VAL A 124 -18.68 7.24 -5.29
N GLU A 125 -18.10 7.58 -6.44
CA GLU A 125 -18.82 7.88 -7.68
C GLU A 125 -18.14 7.19 -8.88
N HIS A 126 -18.84 7.11 -10.01
CA HIS A 126 -18.23 6.66 -11.26
C HIS A 126 -17.18 7.70 -11.72
N PRO A 127 -15.96 7.31 -12.17
CA PRO A 127 -15.47 5.94 -12.40
C PRO A 127 -14.72 5.30 -11.22
N PHE A 128 -14.55 6.02 -10.11
CA PHE A 128 -13.68 5.62 -8.99
C PHE A 128 -14.09 4.32 -8.32
N ILE A 129 -15.40 4.01 -8.29
CA ILE A 129 -15.90 2.72 -7.77
C ILE A 129 -15.28 1.54 -8.50
N ILE A 130 -15.33 1.55 -9.84
CA ILE A 130 -14.83 0.45 -10.68
C ILE A 130 -13.31 0.36 -10.58
N ILE A 131 -12.61 1.51 -10.59
CA ILE A 131 -11.15 1.53 -10.44
C ILE A 131 -10.75 0.93 -9.09
N GLY A 132 -11.42 1.32 -8.00
CA GLY A 132 -11.18 0.77 -6.66
C GLY A 132 -11.39 -0.74 -6.61
N GLN A 133 -12.47 -1.24 -7.22
CA GLN A 133 -12.76 -2.68 -7.29
C GLN A 133 -11.68 -3.46 -8.04
N VAL A 134 -11.29 -2.98 -9.23
CA VAL A 134 -10.25 -3.61 -10.04
C VAL A 134 -8.90 -3.58 -9.32
N ALA A 135 -8.52 -2.45 -8.73
CA ALA A 135 -7.29 -2.33 -7.96
C ALA A 135 -7.29 -3.25 -6.73
N SER A 136 -8.40 -3.32 -5.99
CA SER A 136 -8.52 -4.21 -4.82
C SER A 136 -8.40 -5.68 -5.20
N LEU A 137 -8.99 -6.09 -6.33
CA LEU A 137 -8.84 -7.43 -6.87
C LEU A 137 -7.39 -7.70 -7.29
N LEU A 138 -6.77 -6.74 -7.98
CA LEU A 138 -5.39 -6.83 -8.43
C LEU A 138 -4.44 -6.99 -7.23
N TYR A 139 -4.58 -6.18 -6.18
CA TYR A 139 -3.83 -6.26 -4.93
C TYR A 139 -3.75 -7.69 -4.37
N PHE A 140 -4.90 -8.31 -4.10
CA PHE A 140 -4.94 -9.67 -3.56
C PHE A 140 -4.45 -10.71 -4.57
N SER A 141 -4.76 -10.54 -5.85
CA SER A 141 -4.30 -11.47 -6.90
C SER A 141 -2.78 -11.50 -7.03
N ILE A 142 -2.10 -10.35 -6.86
CA ILE A 142 -0.65 -10.28 -6.93
C ILE A 142 -0.02 -11.10 -5.81
N PHE A 143 -0.48 -10.91 -4.58
CA PHE A 143 0.03 -11.66 -3.42
C PHE A 143 -0.28 -13.16 -3.51
N LEU A 144 -1.55 -13.51 -3.72
CA LEU A 144 -2.03 -14.89 -3.53
C LEU A 144 -1.81 -15.79 -4.74
N VAL A 145 -1.73 -15.23 -5.94
CA VAL A 145 -1.73 -16.02 -7.19
C VAL A 145 -0.54 -15.67 -8.07
N LEU A 146 -0.41 -14.41 -8.50
CA LEU A 146 0.55 -14.04 -9.55
C LEU A 146 2.00 -14.19 -9.08
N ALA A 147 2.35 -13.75 -7.87
CA ALA A 147 3.72 -13.86 -7.37
C ALA A 147 4.17 -15.32 -7.16
N PRO A 148 3.36 -16.22 -6.56
CA PRO A 148 3.67 -17.66 -6.51
C PRO A 148 3.81 -18.30 -7.89
N VAL A 149 2.91 -17.99 -8.83
CA VAL A 149 2.94 -18.53 -10.19
C VAL A 149 4.19 -18.03 -10.94
N ALA A 150 4.52 -16.74 -10.81
CA ALA A 150 5.73 -16.17 -11.41
C ALA A 150 7.00 -16.86 -10.89
N GLY A 151 7.11 -17.10 -9.58
CA GLY A 151 8.25 -17.81 -9.01
C GLY A 151 8.37 -19.25 -9.54
N TRP A 152 7.26 -19.95 -9.73
CA TRP A 152 7.27 -21.28 -10.33
C TRP A 152 7.66 -21.26 -11.81
N LEU A 153 7.14 -20.30 -12.59
CA LEU A 153 7.48 -20.13 -14.00
C LEU A 153 8.96 -19.80 -14.18
N GLU A 154 9.50 -18.91 -13.36
CA GLU A 154 10.92 -18.53 -13.38
C GLU A 154 11.83 -19.71 -13.04
N ASN A 155 11.46 -20.54 -12.05
CA ASN A 155 12.21 -21.77 -11.75
C ASN A 155 12.25 -22.71 -12.97
N LYS A 156 11.11 -22.92 -13.63
CA LYS A 156 11.03 -23.76 -14.84
C LYS A 156 11.85 -23.20 -16.00
N ALA A 157 11.82 -21.89 -16.22
CA ALA A 157 12.63 -21.24 -17.24
C ALA A 157 14.13 -21.41 -17.02
N LEU A 158 14.55 -21.57 -15.75
CA LEU A 158 15.93 -21.84 -15.35
C LEU A 158 16.26 -23.34 -15.24
N ASN A 159 15.32 -24.23 -15.60
CA ASN A 159 15.45 -25.69 -15.46
C ASN A 159 15.77 -26.15 -14.03
N TRP A 160 15.08 -25.56 -13.04
CA TRP A 160 15.17 -25.92 -11.62
C TRP A 160 13.96 -26.68 -11.09
#